data_AF-A0A978SEK9-F1
#
_entry.id   AF-A0A978SEK9-F1
#
_cell.length_a   1.000
_cell.length_b   1.000
_cell.length_c   1.000
_cell.angle_alpha   90.00
_cell.angle_beta   90.00
_cell.angle_gamma   90.00
#
_symmetry.space_group_name_H-M   'P 1'
#
loop_
_entity.id
_entity.type
_entity.pdbx_description
1 polymer ?
#
loop_
_entity_poly.entity_id
_entity_poly.type
_entity_poly.pdbx_seq_one_letter_code
_entity_poly.pdbx_strand_id
1 'polypeptide(L)'
;MANLSSMNFQATLLNNRCVVAMPASFTVVQAVDFKQRFQQAVQIHQDLRAIALDLSQTRFIDSSGIGALVGCWKIAQKNSIRLILQNVSQQVMTILSLADLDKLFEIEETPITGEMPEASQAISPKPAKLASKLPSPAEVPFVTHPSVQSYPKRLLDITGALVGLSITGVLLPFIAIAIKLDSPGPIFFGQTRCSWMGTRFKMWKFRSMVPDAEQKKHLVKNEASGAIFKSADDPRITRVGRLLRKTSLDELPQFWNVLKGEMSLVGTRPPTPDEVERYEIPQWQRLDIKPGMTGEWQVNGRSSVKNFEDIVNLDLKYQENWSLMYDIQLIFKTVWVVFNKNSGAM
;
A
#
# COMPACT_ATOMS: atom_id res chain seq x y z
N MET A 1 -27.19 -31.25 0.38
CA MET A 1 -26.30 -30.36 1.14
C MET A 1 -24.87 -30.65 0.72
N ALA A 2 -24.31 -29.85 -0.20
CA ALA A 2 -22.93 -30.02 -0.63
C ALA A 2 -22.02 -29.50 0.48
N ASN A 3 -21.21 -30.39 1.04
CA ASN A 3 -20.31 -30.08 2.15
C ASN A 3 -19.19 -29.16 1.63
N LEU A 4 -19.12 -27.92 2.11
CA LEU A 4 -18.06 -26.94 1.82
C LEU A 4 -16.74 -27.28 2.54
N SER A 5 -16.49 -28.56 2.84
CA SER A 5 -15.38 -29.06 3.65
C SER A 5 -13.99 -28.87 3.03
N SER A 6 -13.89 -28.24 1.85
CA SER A 6 -12.62 -27.76 1.26
C SER A 6 -12.27 -26.32 1.66
N MET A 7 -13.19 -25.59 2.30
CA MET A 7 -12.88 -24.35 3.00
C MET A 7 -12.53 -24.66 4.45
N ASN A 8 -11.25 -24.57 4.83
CA ASN A 8 -10.84 -24.53 6.24
C ASN A 8 -11.22 -23.22 6.95
N PHE A 9 -11.98 -22.35 6.28
CA PHE A 9 -12.74 -21.28 6.93
C PHE A 9 -14.12 -21.83 7.21
N GLN A 10 -14.63 -21.67 8.43
CA GLN A 10 -16.00 -22.06 8.76
C GLN A 10 -16.95 -21.29 7.84
N ALA A 11 -17.37 -21.94 6.75
CA ALA A 11 -18.21 -21.36 5.73
C ALA A 11 -19.61 -21.97 5.85
N THR A 12 -20.62 -21.11 6.00
CA THR A 12 -22.02 -21.54 6.12
C THR A 12 -22.80 -21.04 4.92
N LEU A 13 -23.43 -21.97 4.19
CA LEU A 13 -24.28 -21.65 3.04
C LEU A 13 -25.74 -21.57 3.48
N LEU A 14 -26.35 -20.40 3.34
CA LEU A 14 -27.75 -20.15 3.65
C LEU A 14 -28.37 -19.40 2.48
N ASN A 15 -29.39 -19.97 1.81
CA ASN A 15 -30.17 -19.29 0.76
C ASN A 15 -29.31 -18.58 -0.33
N ASN A 16 -28.35 -19.29 -0.92
CA ASN A 16 -27.43 -18.76 -1.95
C ASN A 16 -26.51 -17.60 -1.46
N ARG A 17 -26.43 -17.40 -0.14
CA ARG A 17 -25.46 -16.55 0.55
C ARG A 17 -24.47 -17.45 1.27
N CYS A 18 -23.18 -17.25 0.99
CA CYS A 18 -22.09 -17.91 1.71
C CYS A 18 -21.51 -16.95 2.75
N VAL A 19 -21.50 -17.32 4.02
CA VAL A 19 -20.83 -16.56 5.08
C VAL A 19 -19.49 -17.23 5.36
N VAL A 20 -18.39 -16.48 5.30
CA VAL A 20 -17.03 -16.96 5.51
C VAL A 20 -16.42 -16.27 6.72
N ALA A 21 -16.11 -17.05 7.76
CA ALA A 21 -15.41 -16.53 8.93
C ALA A 21 -13.96 -16.14 8.59
N MET A 22 -13.60 -14.87 8.80
CA MET A 22 -12.26 -14.37 8.55
C MET A 22 -11.31 -14.69 9.71
N PRO A 23 -10.01 -14.90 9.45
CA PRO A 23 -9.05 -15.19 10.50
C PRO A 23 -8.83 -13.98 11.41
N ALA A 24 -8.33 -14.24 12.63
CA ALA A 24 -8.04 -13.18 13.59
C ALA A 24 -6.92 -12.23 13.14
N SER A 25 -5.98 -12.75 12.36
CA SER A 25 -4.90 -11.99 11.72
C SER A 25 -4.93 -12.30 10.23
N PHE A 26 -5.09 -11.27 9.41
CA PHE A 26 -5.18 -11.38 7.96
C PHE A 26 -3.95 -10.74 7.30
N THR A 27 -2.84 -11.48 7.33
CA THR A 27 -1.55 -11.06 6.77
C THR A 27 -1.28 -11.74 5.43
N VAL A 28 -0.16 -11.41 4.78
CA VAL A 28 0.23 -11.97 3.47
C VAL A 28 -0.01 -13.48 3.30
N VAL A 29 0.33 -14.31 4.30
CA VAL A 29 0.17 -15.77 4.20
C VAL A 29 -1.31 -16.15 4.14
N GLN A 30 -2.12 -15.63 5.07
CA GLN A 30 -3.56 -15.90 5.08
C GLN A 30 -4.25 -15.28 3.86
N ALA A 31 -3.80 -14.10 3.42
CA ALA A 31 -4.35 -13.36 2.30
C ALA A 31 -4.20 -14.12 0.97
N VAL A 32 -3.01 -14.68 0.69
CA VAL A 32 -2.75 -15.47 -0.52
C VAL A 32 -3.62 -16.72 -0.55
N ASP A 33 -3.62 -17.48 0.54
CA ASP A 33 -4.41 -18.71 0.69
C ASP A 33 -5.92 -18.43 0.57
N PHE A 34 -6.39 -17.34 1.19
CA PHE A 34 -7.78 -16.92 1.12
C PHE A 34 -8.21 -16.55 -0.30
N LYS A 35 -7.45 -15.72 -1.04
CA LYS A 35 -7.80 -15.32 -2.43
C LYS A 35 -7.92 -16.55 -3.34
N GLN A 36 -7.01 -17.51 -3.21
CA GLN A 36 -7.06 -18.75 -4.00
C GLN A 36 -8.33 -19.55 -3.72
N ARG A 37 -8.68 -19.73 -2.44
CA ARG A 37 -9.90 -20.45 -2.04
C ARG A 37 -11.17 -19.71 -2.44
N PHE A 38 -11.20 -18.38 -2.28
CA PHE A 38 -12.31 -17.54 -2.72
C PHE A 38 -12.57 -17.72 -4.22
N GLN A 39 -11.51 -17.68 -5.03
CA GLN A 39 -11.61 -17.88 -6.48
C GLN A 39 -12.13 -19.29 -6.84
N GLN A 40 -11.64 -20.34 -6.17
CA GLN A 40 -12.12 -21.70 -6.36
C GLN A 40 -13.60 -21.84 -6.02
N ALA A 41 -14.04 -21.24 -4.91
CA ALA A 41 -15.42 -21.29 -4.47
C ALA A 41 -16.40 -20.65 -5.45
N VAL A 42 -16.04 -19.47 -5.97
CA VAL A 42 -16.83 -18.77 -7.00
C VAL A 42 -16.93 -19.59 -8.28
N GLN A 43 -15.90 -20.36 -8.64
CA GLN A 43 -15.92 -21.24 -9.82
C GLN A 43 -16.79 -22.48 -9.62
N ILE A 44 -16.77 -23.08 -8.43
CA ILE A 44 -17.52 -24.30 -8.11
C ILE A 44 -19.01 -23.99 -7.93
N HIS A 45 -19.34 -22.90 -7.26
CA HIS A 45 -20.71 -22.55 -6.89
C HIS A 45 -21.23 -21.38 -7.73
N GLN A 46 -21.65 -21.69 -8.96
CA GLN A 46 -22.18 -20.70 -9.92
C GLN A 46 -23.54 -20.10 -9.52
N ASP A 47 -24.21 -20.68 -8.52
CA ASP A 47 -25.50 -20.25 -7.99
C ASP A 47 -25.38 -19.23 -6.84
N LEU A 48 -24.16 -18.92 -6.38
CA LEU A 48 -23.92 -17.93 -5.35
C LEU A 48 -24.36 -16.54 -5.81
N ARG A 49 -25.21 -15.89 -5.01
CA ARG A 49 -25.64 -14.50 -5.24
C ARG A 49 -24.92 -13.52 -4.32
N ALA A 50 -24.48 -13.98 -3.16
CA ALA A 50 -23.77 -13.16 -2.19
C ALA A 50 -22.70 -13.97 -1.43
N ILE A 51 -21.59 -13.32 -1.11
CA ILE A 51 -20.58 -13.80 -0.18
C ILE A 51 -20.42 -12.74 0.90
N ALA A 52 -20.59 -13.14 2.16
CA ALA A 52 -20.37 -12.29 3.32
C ALA A 52 -19.11 -12.74 4.05
N LEU A 53 -18.21 -11.81 4.33
CA LEU A 53 -16.99 -12.05 5.09
C LEU A 53 -17.23 -11.58 6.51
N ASP A 54 -17.26 -12.50 7.49
CA ASP A 54 -17.43 -12.13 8.90
C ASP A 54 -16.08 -11.79 9.51
N LEU A 55 -15.89 -10.50 9.81
CA LEU A 55 -14.68 -9.95 10.42
C LEU A 55 -14.78 -9.81 11.95
N SER A 56 -15.81 -10.39 12.59
CA SER A 56 -16.02 -10.31 14.04
C SER A 56 -14.81 -10.73 14.88
N GLN A 57 -14.02 -11.68 14.38
CA GLN A 57 -12.78 -12.15 15.03
C GLN A 57 -11.51 -11.47 14.49
N THR A 58 -11.59 -10.71 13.38
CA THR A 58 -10.43 -10.10 12.72
C THR A 58 -9.95 -8.87 13.49
N ARG A 59 -8.79 -9.02 14.14
CA ARG A 59 -8.14 -7.99 14.95
C ARG A 59 -7.02 -7.27 14.21
N PHE A 60 -6.43 -7.92 13.21
CA PHE A 60 -5.31 -7.38 12.46
C PHE A 60 -5.44 -7.63 10.96
N ILE A 61 -5.13 -6.61 10.16
CA ILE A 61 -5.04 -6.66 8.71
C ILE A 61 -3.83 -5.83 8.28
N ASP A 62 -2.97 -6.42 7.45
CA ASP A 62 -1.87 -5.70 6.81
C ASP A 62 -2.27 -5.22 5.40
N SER A 63 -1.36 -4.58 4.68
CA SER A 63 -1.63 -4.14 3.32
C SER A 63 -1.97 -5.30 2.37
N SER A 64 -1.45 -6.51 2.60
CA SER A 64 -1.72 -7.70 1.79
C SER A 64 -3.13 -8.22 2.02
N GLY A 65 -3.61 -8.20 3.26
CA GLY A 65 -5.00 -8.49 3.60
C GLY A 65 -5.97 -7.52 2.91
N ILE A 66 -5.66 -6.22 2.92
CA ILE A 66 -6.44 -5.21 2.15
C ILE A 66 -6.43 -5.55 0.65
N GLY A 67 -5.25 -5.85 0.10
CA GLY A 67 -5.09 -6.25 -1.30
C GLY A 67 -5.91 -7.50 -1.66
N ALA A 68 -6.00 -8.47 -0.75
CA ALA A 68 -6.85 -9.65 -0.92
C ALA A 68 -8.34 -9.31 -0.91
N LEU A 69 -8.80 -8.42 -0.03
CA LEU A 69 -10.20 -7.96 -0.03
C LEU A 69 -10.56 -7.26 -1.35
N VAL A 70 -9.71 -6.35 -1.83
CA VAL A 70 -9.88 -5.68 -3.13
C VAL A 70 -9.87 -6.69 -4.28
N GLY A 71 -8.97 -7.67 -4.24
CA GLY A 71 -8.92 -8.76 -5.22
C GLY A 71 -10.19 -9.60 -5.24
N CYS A 72 -10.71 -9.99 -4.07
CA CYS A 72 -11.95 -10.75 -3.94
C CYS A 72 -13.15 -9.94 -4.41
N TRP A 73 -13.18 -8.62 -4.12
CA TRP A 73 -14.22 -7.71 -4.63
C TRP A 73 -14.24 -7.66 -6.15
N LYS A 74 -13.06 -7.54 -6.80
CA LYS A 74 -12.95 -7.58 -8.28
C LYS A 74 -13.46 -8.91 -8.85
N ILE A 75 -13.13 -10.04 -8.20
CA ILE A 75 -13.61 -11.36 -8.60
C ILE A 75 -15.14 -11.46 -8.44
N ALA A 76 -15.68 -10.99 -7.32
CA ALA A 76 -17.11 -11.00 -7.04
C ALA A 76 -17.89 -10.16 -8.06
N GLN A 77 -17.45 -8.93 -8.34
CA GLN A 77 -18.04 -8.07 -9.38
C GLN A 77 -18.08 -8.74 -10.75
N LYS A 78 -16.96 -9.34 -11.18
CA LYS A 78 -16.87 -10.02 -12.49
C LYS A 78 -17.88 -11.16 -12.62
N ASN A 79 -18.24 -11.80 -11.50
CA ASN A 79 -19.21 -12.90 -11.46
C ASN A 79 -20.61 -12.45 -11.02
N SER A 80 -20.88 -11.15 -10.92
CA SER A 80 -22.15 -10.58 -10.44
C SER A 80 -22.56 -11.08 -9.04
N ILE A 81 -21.58 -11.35 -8.19
CA ILE A 81 -21.77 -11.76 -6.78
C ILE A 81 -21.64 -10.51 -5.90
N ARG A 82 -22.58 -10.32 -4.97
CA ARG A 82 -22.46 -9.28 -3.94
C ARG A 82 -21.43 -9.69 -2.89
N LEU A 83 -20.42 -8.86 -2.66
CA LEU A 83 -19.44 -9.08 -1.58
C LEU A 83 -19.76 -8.13 -0.42
N ILE A 84 -20.00 -8.71 0.76
CA ILE A 84 -20.42 -8.00 1.96
C ILE A 84 -19.35 -8.19 3.04
N LEU A 85 -18.96 -7.13 3.73
CA LEU A 85 -18.14 -7.22 4.94
C LEU A 85 -19.05 -7.13 6.17
N GLN A 86 -19.00 -8.14 7.04
CA GLN A 86 -19.82 -8.21 8.24
C GLN A 86 -19.00 -7.98 9.50
N ASN A 87 -19.61 -7.33 10.50
CA ASN A 87 -19.07 -7.17 11.85
C ASN A 87 -17.62 -6.62 11.84
N VAL A 88 -17.37 -5.64 10.99
CA VAL A 88 -16.03 -5.09 10.79
C VAL A 88 -15.60 -4.30 12.03
N SER A 89 -14.47 -4.66 12.61
CA SER A 89 -13.93 -3.95 13.77
C SER A 89 -13.59 -2.49 13.43
N GLN A 90 -13.69 -1.59 14.43
CA GLN A 90 -13.42 -0.16 14.23
C GLN A 90 -12.00 0.10 13.69
N GLN A 91 -11.02 -0.71 14.09
CA GLN A 91 -9.65 -0.58 13.57
C GLN A 91 -9.59 -0.88 12.07
N VAL A 92 -10.19 -2.00 11.63
CA VAL A 92 -10.23 -2.37 10.21
C VAL A 92 -11.03 -1.34 9.41
N MET A 93 -12.15 -0.86 9.95
CA MET A 93 -12.94 0.21 9.33
C MET A 93 -12.15 1.50 9.14
N THR A 94 -11.34 1.89 10.12
CA THR A 94 -10.49 3.09 10.03
C THR A 94 -9.49 2.96 8.88
N ILE A 95 -8.87 1.78 8.72
CA ILE A 95 -7.90 1.52 7.65
C ILE A 95 -8.58 1.55 6.28
N LEU A 96 -9.74 0.90 6.14
CA LEU A 96 -10.51 0.91 4.90
C LEU A 96 -10.93 2.35 4.52
N SER A 97 -11.37 3.13 5.49
CA SER A 97 -11.79 4.54 5.28
C SER A 97 -10.60 5.42 4.89
N LEU A 98 -9.44 5.25 5.53
CA LEU A 98 -8.21 5.98 5.18
C LEU A 98 -7.76 5.70 3.74
N ALA A 99 -7.97 4.47 3.27
CA ALA A 99 -7.65 4.05 1.92
C ALA A 99 -8.76 4.34 0.88
N ASP A 100 -9.85 5.01 1.28
CA ASP A 100 -11.07 5.21 0.48
C ASP A 100 -11.70 3.89 -0.04
N LEU A 101 -11.45 2.78 0.66
CA LEU A 101 -11.92 1.45 0.28
C LEU A 101 -13.25 1.08 0.95
N ASP A 102 -13.63 1.74 2.04
CA ASP A 102 -14.94 1.61 2.69
C ASP A 102 -16.10 1.81 1.70
N LYS A 103 -15.94 2.71 0.74
CA LYS A 103 -16.91 3.00 -0.34
C LYS A 103 -17.07 1.88 -1.36
N LEU A 104 -16.12 0.94 -1.43
CA LEU A 104 -16.18 -0.19 -2.37
C LEU A 104 -17.03 -1.35 -1.84
N PHE A 105 -17.12 -1.49 -0.52
CA PHE A 105 -17.74 -2.64 0.13
C PHE A 105 -19.13 -2.30 0.66
N GLU A 106 -20.05 -3.25 0.51
CA GLU A 106 -21.27 -3.26 1.30
C GLU A 106 -20.92 -3.74 2.71
N ILE A 107 -21.27 -2.95 3.73
CA ILE A 107 -20.90 -3.24 5.13
C ILE A 107 -22.19 -3.45 5.93
N GLU A 108 -22.28 -4.60 6.60
CA GLU A 108 -23.44 -4.99 7.39
C GLU A 108 -23.01 -5.28 8.84
N GLU A 109 -23.78 -4.80 9.81
CA GLU A 109 -23.70 -5.33 11.18
C GLU A 109 -24.77 -6.39 11.36
N THR A 110 -24.38 -7.53 11.93
CA THR A 110 -25.35 -8.55 12.31
C THR A 110 -25.64 -8.38 13.80
N PRO A 111 -26.89 -8.13 14.21
CA PRO A 111 -27.19 -8.04 15.63
C PRO A 111 -26.81 -9.34 16.33
N ILE A 112 -26.19 -9.24 17.50
CA ILE A 112 -25.95 -10.36 18.42
C ILE A 112 -27.31 -10.76 19.03
N THR A 113 -28.28 -11.15 18.20
CA THR A 113 -29.49 -11.80 18.68
C THR A 113 -29.17 -13.28 18.76
N GLY A 114 -28.94 -13.74 19.98
CA GLY A 114 -28.76 -15.15 20.29
C GLY A 114 -29.97 -15.94 19.83
N GLU A 115 -29.74 -16.84 18.87
CA GLU A 115 -30.46 -18.10 18.68
C GLU A 115 -29.66 -18.87 17.62
N MET A 116 -28.76 -19.73 18.08
CA MET A 116 -28.30 -20.84 17.24
C MET A 116 -29.45 -21.86 17.15
N PRO A 117 -29.73 -22.46 15.98
CA PRO A 117 -30.61 -23.62 15.92
C PRO A 117 -29.99 -24.73 16.78
N GLU A 118 -30.76 -25.26 17.73
CA GLU A 118 -30.34 -26.35 18.62
C GLU A 118 -29.79 -27.54 17.82
N ALA A 119 -28.47 -27.70 17.85
CA ALA A 119 -27.84 -28.95 17.47
C ALA A 119 -27.94 -29.92 18.66
N SER A 120 -28.79 -30.92 18.49
CA SER A 120 -29.03 -32.03 19.41
C SER A 120 -27.73 -32.69 19.90
N GLN A 121 -27.60 -32.72 21.23
CA GLN A 121 -26.91 -33.70 22.08
C GLN A 121 -25.55 -34.27 21.61
N ALA A 122 -24.48 -33.81 22.25
CA ALA A 122 -23.28 -34.62 22.47
C ALA A 122 -22.74 -34.41 23.89
N ILE A 123 -22.45 -35.53 24.53
CA ILE A 123 -22.10 -35.71 25.94
C ILE A 123 -20.78 -35.02 26.29
N SER A 124 -20.78 -34.27 27.39
CA SER A 124 -19.62 -33.57 27.95
C SER A 124 -18.92 -34.42 29.02
N PRO A 125 -17.58 -34.55 29.04
CA PRO A 125 -16.84 -34.75 30.28
C PRO A 125 -16.25 -33.42 30.78
N LYS A 126 -16.49 -33.16 32.07
CA LYS A 126 -16.00 -32.07 32.94
C LYS A 126 -14.67 -31.40 32.49
N PRO A 127 -14.57 -30.05 32.53
CA PRO A 127 -13.31 -29.38 32.28
C PRO A 127 -12.35 -29.54 33.47
N ALA A 128 -11.18 -30.11 33.19
CA ALA A 128 -10.04 -30.05 34.10
C ALA A 128 -9.48 -28.62 34.11
N LYS A 129 -9.14 -28.16 35.30
CA LYS A 129 -8.54 -26.86 35.60
C LYS A 129 -7.24 -26.65 34.80
N LEU A 130 -7.31 -25.95 33.68
CA LEU A 130 -6.13 -25.33 33.05
C LEU A 130 -6.53 -24.07 32.26
N ALA A 131 -7.26 -23.16 32.91
CA ALA A 131 -7.48 -21.82 32.40
C ALA A 131 -6.60 -20.85 33.20
N SER A 132 -5.36 -20.65 32.74
CA SER A 132 -4.54 -19.52 33.18
C SER A 132 -3.80 -18.95 31.99
N LYS A 133 -4.11 -17.67 31.70
CA LYS A 133 -3.50 -16.76 30.71
C LYS A 133 -3.88 -16.99 29.24
N LEU A 134 -5.11 -16.63 28.89
CA LEU A 134 -5.34 -15.95 27.61
C LEU A 134 -5.60 -14.47 27.92
N PRO A 135 -4.85 -13.52 27.31
CA PRO A 135 -5.11 -12.10 27.48
C PRO A 135 -6.49 -11.72 26.94
N SER A 136 -7.10 -10.68 27.52
CA SER A 136 -8.43 -10.25 27.12
C SER A 136 -8.44 -9.75 25.66
N PRO A 137 -9.58 -9.81 24.94
CA PRO A 137 -9.68 -9.37 23.55
C PRO A 137 -9.25 -7.91 23.26
N ALA A 138 -9.11 -7.07 24.29
CA ALA A 138 -8.80 -5.65 24.17
C ALA A 138 -7.30 -5.30 24.15
N GLU A 139 -6.38 -6.26 24.29
CA GLU A 139 -4.95 -5.99 24.57
C GLU A 139 -3.96 -6.32 23.45
N VAL A 140 -4.40 -6.69 22.24
CA VAL A 140 -3.45 -6.94 21.13
C VAL A 140 -3.28 -5.65 20.32
N PRO A 141 -2.16 -4.90 20.48
CA PRO A 141 -1.95 -3.67 19.71
C PRO A 141 -1.85 -3.97 18.22
N PHE A 142 -2.35 -3.03 17.42
CA PHE A 142 -2.24 -3.06 15.97
C PHE A 142 -0.77 -3.14 15.56
N VAL A 143 -0.38 -4.26 14.94
CA VAL A 143 1.02 -4.55 14.57
C VAL A 143 1.33 -3.87 13.24
N THR A 144 1.46 -2.54 13.24
CA THR A 144 2.07 -1.88 12.07
C THR A 144 3.58 -2.08 12.13
N HIS A 145 4.21 -2.02 10.96
CA HIS A 145 5.65 -2.00 10.90
C HIS A 145 6.26 -0.93 11.84
N PRO A 146 7.30 -1.25 12.64
CA PRO A 146 7.84 -0.36 13.68
C PRO A 146 8.22 1.05 13.18
N SER A 147 8.63 1.15 11.92
CA SER A 147 8.97 2.44 11.29
C SER A 147 7.79 3.43 11.25
N VAL A 148 6.54 2.96 11.17
CA VAL A 148 5.36 3.83 11.08
C VAL A 148 5.02 4.47 12.43
N GLN A 149 5.23 3.74 13.52
CA GLN A 149 4.95 4.19 14.90
C GLN A 149 6.16 4.83 15.59
N SER A 150 7.34 4.81 14.96
CA SER A 150 8.59 5.27 15.58
C SER A 150 8.63 6.80 15.73
N TYR A 151 8.52 7.28 16.98
CA TYR A 151 8.72 8.70 17.30
C TYR A 151 10.09 9.24 16.89
N PRO A 152 11.22 8.53 17.13
CA PRO A 152 12.53 9.01 16.67
C PRO A 152 12.62 9.14 15.13
N LYS A 153 12.05 8.18 14.38
CA LYS A 153 12.00 8.28 12.91
C LYS A 153 11.19 9.50 12.49
N ARG A 154 10.06 9.74 13.16
CA ARG A 154 9.23 10.91 12.87
C ARG A 154 9.97 12.22 13.17
N LEU A 155 10.76 12.29 14.24
CA LEU A 155 11.58 13.46 14.56
C LEU A 155 12.66 13.70 13.48
N LEU A 156 13.33 12.63 13.04
CA LEU A 156 14.27 12.67 11.92
C LEU A 156 13.60 13.21 10.65
N ASP A 157 12.42 12.70 10.33
CA ASP A 157 11.63 13.12 9.17
C ASP A 157 11.26 14.61 9.21
N ILE A 158 10.78 15.10 10.35
CA ILE A 158 10.43 16.52 10.53
C ILE A 158 11.69 17.38 10.38
N THR A 159 12.78 16.99 11.04
CA THR A 159 14.03 17.77 11.01
C THR A 159 14.58 17.86 9.58
N GLY A 160 14.68 16.73 8.88
CA GLY A 160 15.15 16.72 7.49
C GLY A 160 14.18 17.43 6.54
N ALA A 161 12.87 17.35 6.76
CA ALA A 161 11.88 18.09 5.99
C ALA A 161 12.02 19.61 6.15
N LEU A 162 12.26 20.10 7.37
CA LEU A 162 12.47 21.53 7.61
C LEU A 162 13.74 22.05 6.91
N VAL A 163 14.85 21.29 6.99
CA VAL A 163 16.09 21.60 6.27
C VAL A 163 15.84 21.63 4.75
N GLY A 164 15.20 20.58 4.23
CA GLY A 164 14.88 20.45 2.81
C GLY A 164 13.95 21.57 2.30
N LEU A 165 12.93 21.94 3.08
CA LEU A 165 12.02 23.05 2.75
C LEU A 165 12.71 24.40 2.81
N SER A 166 13.68 24.59 3.71
CA SER A 166 14.48 25.82 3.77
C SER A 166 15.33 25.99 2.51
N ILE A 167 15.99 24.92 2.06
CA ILE A 167 16.72 24.88 0.78
C ILE A 167 15.75 25.12 -0.39
N THR A 168 14.58 24.48 -0.36
CA THR A 168 13.54 24.66 -1.38
C THR A 168 13.11 26.13 -1.47
N GLY A 169 12.89 26.81 -0.34
CA GLY A 169 12.49 28.21 -0.28
C GLY A 169 13.52 29.16 -0.89
N VAL A 170 14.81 28.92 -0.65
CA VAL A 170 15.90 29.71 -1.24
C VAL A 170 16.02 29.49 -2.76
N LEU A 171 15.88 28.24 -3.23
CA LEU A 171 16.03 27.90 -4.65
C LEU A 171 14.77 28.17 -5.49
N LEU A 172 13.60 28.21 -4.86
CA LEU A 172 12.30 28.37 -5.50
C LEU A 172 12.23 29.52 -6.52
N PRO A 173 12.63 30.78 -6.22
CA PRO A 173 12.49 31.88 -7.18
C PRO A 173 13.29 31.62 -8.47
N PHE A 174 14.51 31.09 -8.35
CA PHE A 174 15.37 30.80 -9.50
C PHE A 174 14.80 29.65 -10.35
N ILE A 175 14.37 28.57 -9.70
CA ILE A 175 13.75 27.42 -10.38
C ILE A 175 12.44 27.82 -11.05
N ALA A 176 11.61 28.62 -10.37
CA ALA A 176 10.34 29.11 -10.88
C ALA A 176 10.52 29.94 -12.15
N ILE A 177 11.48 30.87 -12.16
CA ILE A 177 11.81 31.67 -13.34
C ILE A 177 12.27 30.77 -14.49
N ALA A 178 13.20 29.84 -14.23
CA ALA A 178 13.69 28.91 -15.25
C ALA A 178 12.55 28.07 -15.87
N ILE A 179 11.65 27.52 -15.04
CA ILE A 179 10.50 26.73 -15.51
C ILE A 179 9.53 27.56 -16.35
N LYS A 180 9.28 28.82 -15.97
CA LYS A 180 8.37 29.72 -16.68
C LYS A 180 8.92 30.20 -18.01
N LEU A 181 10.23 30.40 -18.12
CA LEU A 181 10.90 30.76 -19.36
C LEU A 181 10.98 29.58 -20.35
N ASP A 182 11.07 28.35 -19.84
CA ASP A 182 11.23 27.16 -20.69
C ASP A 182 9.89 26.64 -21.24
N SER A 183 8.79 26.74 -20.49
CA SER A 183 7.46 26.31 -20.97
C SER A 183 6.29 26.99 -20.25
N PRO A 184 5.12 27.20 -20.92
CA PRO A 184 3.94 27.77 -20.30
C PRO A 184 3.29 26.81 -19.29
N GLY A 185 2.68 27.34 -18.22
CA GLY A 185 1.90 26.58 -17.22
C GLY A 185 2.41 26.70 -15.77
N PRO A 186 2.00 25.80 -14.84
CA PRO A 186 2.29 25.92 -13.41
C PRO A 186 3.73 25.53 -13.04
N ILE A 187 4.23 26.08 -11.92
CA ILE A 187 5.58 25.77 -11.38
C ILE A 187 5.60 24.38 -10.72
N PHE A 188 4.57 24.09 -9.94
CA PHE A 188 4.42 22.82 -9.23
C PHE A 188 3.58 21.85 -10.03
N PHE A 189 3.97 20.58 -9.99
CA PHE A 189 3.21 19.45 -10.47
C PHE A 189 2.88 18.56 -9.27
N GLY A 190 1.67 18.03 -9.21
CA GLY A 190 1.28 17.10 -8.16
C GLY A 190 0.60 15.88 -8.74
N GLN A 191 1.13 14.70 -8.39
CA GLN A 191 0.64 13.42 -8.90
C GLN A 191 0.10 12.58 -7.75
N THR A 192 -1.05 11.94 -7.96
CA THR A 192 -1.62 11.03 -6.96
C THR A 192 -0.73 9.79 -6.81
N ARG A 193 -0.46 9.43 -5.56
CA ARG A 193 0.34 8.30 -5.14
C ARG A 193 -0.33 7.60 -3.96
N CYS A 194 0.05 6.35 -3.72
CA CYS A 194 -0.35 5.59 -2.56
C CYS A 194 0.74 5.65 -1.49
N SER A 195 0.33 5.77 -0.24
CA SER A 195 1.15 5.72 0.96
C SER A 195 0.81 4.46 1.75
N TRP A 196 1.17 4.46 3.03
CA TRP A 196 0.89 3.40 3.99
C TRP A 196 -0.57 2.93 3.91
N MET A 197 -0.78 1.62 3.88
CA MET A 197 -2.09 0.95 3.72
C MET A 197 -2.88 1.33 2.45
N GLY A 198 -2.21 1.88 1.43
CA GLY A 198 -2.84 2.27 0.16
C GLY A 198 -3.50 3.65 0.19
N THR A 199 -3.38 4.40 1.29
CA THR A 199 -3.90 5.76 1.44
C THR A 199 -3.41 6.67 0.31
N ARG A 200 -4.31 7.46 -0.29
CA ARG A 200 -3.97 8.30 -1.44
C ARG A 200 -3.50 9.68 -0.98
N PHE A 201 -2.43 10.18 -1.60
CA PHE A 201 -1.94 11.54 -1.36
C PHE A 201 -1.41 12.17 -2.66
N LYS A 202 -1.29 13.50 -2.66
CA LYS A 202 -0.72 14.26 -3.79
C LYS A 202 0.76 14.50 -3.55
N MET A 203 1.61 13.80 -4.29
CA MET A 203 3.08 13.95 -4.24
C MET A 203 3.51 15.17 -5.07
N TRP A 204 4.18 16.13 -4.44
CA TRP A 204 4.56 17.40 -5.06
C TRP A 204 5.95 17.38 -5.67
N LYS A 205 6.09 17.95 -6.86
CA LYS A 205 7.36 18.13 -7.57
C LYS A 205 7.41 19.50 -8.23
N PHE A 206 8.59 19.98 -8.58
CA PHE A 206 8.69 21.00 -9.60
C PHE A 206 8.35 20.38 -10.95
N ARG A 207 7.66 21.16 -11.78
CA ARG A 207 7.29 20.71 -13.11
C ARG A 207 8.55 20.57 -13.97
N SER A 208 8.85 19.34 -14.36
CA SER A 208 9.93 19.00 -15.29
C SER A 208 9.44 18.53 -16.66
N MET A 209 8.12 18.35 -16.84
CA MET A 209 7.50 17.92 -18.10
C MET A 209 6.50 18.96 -18.63
N VAL A 210 6.13 18.83 -19.91
CA VAL A 210 5.05 19.60 -20.52
C VAL A 210 3.71 19.37 -19.79
N PRO A 211 2.80 20.35 -19.74
CA PRO A 211 1.56 20.25 -18.92
C PRO A 211 0.68 19.03 -19.22
N ASP A 212 0.68 18.53 -20.45
CA ASP A 212 -0.13 17.39 -20.91
C ASP A 212 0.64 16.07 -20.94
N ALA A 213 1.79 16.00 -20.24
CA ALA A 213 2.66 14.84 -20.27
C ALA A 213 1.97 13.54 -19.83
N GLU A 214 1.15 13.57 -18.77
CA GLU A 214 0.43 12.38 -18.31
C GLU A 214 -0.53 11.84 -19.37
N GLN A 215 -1.22 12.72 -20.10
CA GLN A 215 -2.13 12.33 -21.18
C GLN A 215 -1.37 11.70 -22.35
N LYS A 216 -0.14 12.16 -22.62
CA LYS A 216 0.75 11.64 -23.66
C LYS A 216 1.56 10.41 -23.23
N LYS A 217 1.38 9.89 -22.02
CA LYS A 217 2.19 8.75 -21.50
C LYS A 217 2.10 7.51 -22.38
N HIS A 218 0.93 7.24 -22.95
CA HIS A 218 0.69 6.11 -23.85
C HIS A 218 1.46 6.20 -25.18
N LEU A 219 1.94 7.40 -25.56
CA LEU A 219 2.73 7.63 -26.78
C LEU A 219 4.21 7.32 -26.59
N VAL A 220 4.65 7.10 -25.35
CA VAL A 220 6.06 6.86 -25.01
C VAL A 220 6.26 5.38 -24.70
N LYS A 221 7.26 4.77 -25.35
CA LYS A 221 7.60 3.37 -25.14
C LYS A 221 8.09 3.16 -23.71
N ASN A 222 7.47 2.20 -23.01
CA ASN A 222 7.96 1.75 -21.71
C ASN A 222 9.13 0.75 -21.91
N GLU A 223 10.26 1.03 -21.30
CA GLU A 223 11.48 0.20 -21.36
C GLU A 223 11.62 -0.76 -20.17
N ALA A 224 10.70 -0.67 -19.20
CA ALA A 224 10.66 -1.56 -18.05
C ALA A 224 9.51 -2.57 -18.14
N SER A 225 9.63 -3.67 -17.40
CA SER A 225 8.61 -4.71 -17.28
C SER A 225 7.84 -4.59 -15.96
N GLY A 226 6.59 -5.09 -15.95
CA GLY A 226 5.74 -5.10 -14.77
C GLY A 226 5.04 -3.77 -14.48
N ALA A 227 4.71 -3.53 -13.22
CA ALA A 227 3.94 -2.37 -12.77
C ALA A 227 4.80 -1.11 -12.61
N ILE A 228 5.74 -0.83 -13.53
CA ILE A 228 6.56 0.40 -13.52
C ILE A 228 6.68 1.00 -14.91
N PHE A 229 6.88 2.31 -14.96
CA PHE A 229 7.16 3.03 -16.19
C PHE A 229 8.57 3.64 -16.16
N LYS A 230 9.39 3.33 -17.16
CA LYS A 230 10.70 3.93 -17.42
C LYS A 230 10.87 4.19 -18.91
N SER A 231 11.46 5.33 -19.25
CA SER A 231 11.85 5.69 -20.62
C SER A 231 13.06 6.61 -20.52
N ALA A 232 14.16 6.25 -21.19
CA ALA A 232 15.41 7.00 -21.13
C ALA A 232 15.29 8.34 -21.88
N ASP A 233 14.69 8.32 -23.07
CA ASP A 233 14.49 9.48 -23.93
C ASP A 233 13.01 9.88 -23.99
N ASP A 234 12.47 10.32 -22.85
CA ASP A 234 11.07 10.76 -22.77
C ASP A 234 10.90 12.17 -23.38
N PRO A 235 10.21 12.31 -24.54
CA PRO A 235 10.09 13.57 -25.26
C PRO A 235 9.22 14.60 -24.53
N ARG A 236 8.53 14.19 -23.46
CA ARG A 236 7.67 15.05 -22.64
C ARG A 236 8.48 15.89 -21.65
N ILE A 237 9.76 15.57 -21.44
CA ILE A 237 10.65 16.30 -20.53
C ILE A 237 11.11 17.60 -21.17
N THR A 238 10.95 18.71 -20.45
CA THR A 238 11.40 20.05 -20.86
C THR A 238 12.93 20.21 -20.75
N ARG A 239 13.52 21.26 -21.33
CA ARG A 239 14.99 21.44 -21.29
C ARG A 239 15.48 21.70 -19.88
N VAL A 240 14.80 22.60 -19.15
CA VAL A 240 15.04 22.86 -17.72
C VAL A 240 14.66 21.63 -16.90
N GLY A 241 13.58 20.93 -17.27
CA GLY A 241 13.17 19.70 -16.62
C GLY A 241 14.25 18.60 -16.63
N ARG A 242 15.01 18.48 -17.73
CA ARG A 242 16.13 17.54 -17.82
C ARG A 242 17.22 17.87 -16.79
N LEU A 243 17.52 19.15 -16.58
CA LEU A 243 18.47 19.60 -15.55
C LEU A 243 17.94 19.31 -14.15
N LEU A 244 16.67 19.66 -13.88
CA LEU A 244 16.05 19.44 -12.57
C LEU A 244 16.05 17.95 -12.18
N ARG A 245 15.70 17.07 -13.12
CA ARG A 245 15.70 15.61 -12.90
C ARG A 245 17.11 15.05 -12.71
N LYS A 246 18.08 15.53 -13.51
CA LYS A 246 19.49 15.11 -13.39
C LYS A 246 20.09 15.48 -12.03
N THR A 247 19.63 16.57 -11.43
CA THR A 247 20.11 17.08 -10.14
C THR A 247 19.18 16.73 -8.98
N SER A 248 18.10 15.98 -9.24
CA SER A 248 17.02 15.68 -8.28
C SER A 248 16.38 16.93 -7.64
N LEU A 249 16.61 18.12 -8.21
CA LEU A 249 16.01 19.36 -7.72
C LEU A 249 14.50 19.37 -7.92
N ASP A 250 13.97 18.62 -8.90
CA ASP A 250 12.52 18.51 -9.12
C ASP A 250 11.78 17.87 -7.95
N GLU A 251 12.50 17.13 -7.08
CA GLU A 251 11.92 16.40 -5.96
C GLU A 251 11.86 17.19 -4.65
N LEU A 252 12.51 18.36 -4.59
CA LEU A 252 12.54 19.21 -3.39
C LEU A 252 11.14 19.52 -2.79
N PRO A 253 10.08 19.78 -3.58
CA PRO A 253 8.75 20.01 -3.01
C PRO A 253 8.18 18.81 -2.23
N GLN A 254 8.70 17.59 -2.39
CA GLN A 254 8.27 16.40 -1.63
C GLN A 254 8.59 16.52 -0.14
N PHE A 255 9.53 17.37 0.29
CA PHE A 255 9.76 17.62 1.71
C PHE A 255 8.50 18.15 2.42
N TRP A 256 7.57 18.78 1.69
CA TRP A 256 6.25 19.14 2.21
C TRP A 256 5.40 17.91 2.54
N ASN A 257 5.45 16.87 1.70
CA ASN A 257 4.76 15.60 1.94
C ASN A 257 5.35 14.87 3.16
N VAL A 258 6.67 14.93 3.34
CA VAL A 258 7.36 14.41 4.54
C VAL A 258 6.92 15.17 5.79
N LEU A 259 6.87 16.51 5.72
CA LEU A 259 6.43 17.34 6.85
C LEU A 259 4.97 17.04 7.24
N LYS A 260 4.06 16.85 6.28
CA LYS A 260 2.67 16.43 6.53
C LYS A 260 2.54 15.00 7.05
N GLY A 261 3.59 14.18 6.93
CA GLY A 261 3.58 12.79 7.35
C GLY A 261 2.93 11.82 6.35
N GLU A 262 2.69 12.25 5.12
CA GLU A 262 2.24 11.41 3.99
C GLU A 262 3.39 10.54 3.46
N MET A 263 4.62 11.03 3.60
CA MET A 263 5.87 10.36 3.25
C MET A 263 6.84 10.38 4.44
N SER A 264 7.91 9.60 4.34
CA SER A 264 9.10 9.66 5.20
C SER A 264 10.31 10.11 4.36
N LEU A 265 11.42 10.48 5.00
CA LEU A 265 12.69 10.67 4.29
C LEU A 265 13.16 9.36 3.66
N VAL A 266 13.00 8.25 4.40
CA VAL A 266 13.42 6.90 3.98
C VAL A 266 12.24 5.94 4.06
N GLY A 267 11.99 5.19 2.99
CA GLY A 267 10.87 4.26 2.87
C GLY A 267 10.83 3.60 1.49
N THR A 268 9.74 2.90 1.19
CA THR A 268 9.53 2.28 -0.13
C THR A 268 9.30 3.34 -1.21
N ARG A 269 9.45 2.97 -2.49
CA ARG A 269 9.07 3.86 -3.60
C ARG A 269 7.55 4.12 -3.58
N PRO A 270 7.08 5.38 -3.60
CA PRO A 270 5.65 5.70 -3.67
C PRO A 270 5.03 5.24 -5.00
N PRO A 271 4.13 4.26 -5.00
CA PRO A 271 3.52 3.78 -6.23
C PRO A 271 2.31 4.62 -6.64
N THR A 272 1.98 4.58 -7.93
CA THR A 272 0.73 5.16 -8.45
C THR A 272 -0.45 4.24 -8.14
N PRO A 273 -1.69 4.76 -8.06
CA PRO A 273 -2.89 3.93 -7.93
C PRO A 273 -2.96 2.83 -9.01
N ASP A 274 -2.65 3.17 -10.27
CA ASP A 274 -2.64 2.21 -11.39
C ASP A 274 -1.58 1.09 -11.24
N GLU A 275 -0.49 1.36 -10.51
CA GLU A 275 0.50 0.33 -10.18
C GLU A 275 -0.08 -0.60 -9.11
N VAL A 276 -0.63 -0.05 -8.02
CA VAL A 276 -1.22 -0.81 -6.91
C VAL A 276 -2.40 -1.68 -7.37
N GLU A 277 -3.21 -1.21 -8.31
CA GLU A 277 -4.33 -1.98 -8.86
C GLU A 277 -3.92 -3.26 -9.58
N ARG A 278 -2.65 -3.34 -10.02
CA ARG A 278 -2.04 -4.50 -10.70
C ARG A 278 -1.18 -5.35 -9.77
N TYR A 279 -1.10 -5.01 -8.48
CA TYR A 279 -0.30 -5.79 -7.54
C TYR A 279 -0.92 -7.15 -7.26
N GLU A 280 -0.06 -8.17 -7.25
CA GLU A 280 -0.35 -9.41 -6.56
C GLU A 280 -0.25 -9.24 -5.06
N ILE A 281 -0.92 -10.11 -4.29
CA ILE A 281 -1.03 -9.98 -2.83
C ILE A 281 0.33 -9.77 -2.15
N PRO A 282 1.41 -10.53 -2.43
CA PRO A 282 2.70 -10.30 -1.79
C PRO A 282 3.31 -8.93 -2.09
N GLN A 283 3.01 -8.35 -3.26
CA GLN A 283 3.53 -7.04 -3.65
C GLN A 283 2.87 -5.89 -2.87
N TRP A 284 1.70 -6.12 -2.27
CA TRP A 284 1.06 -5.15 -1.39
C TRP A 284 1.88 -4.85 -0.14
N GLN A 285 2.69 -5.79 0.37
CA GLN A 285 3.56 -5.61 1.54
C GLN A 285 4.46 -4.35 1.46
N ARG A 286 4.71 -3.83 0.24
CA ARG A 286 5.39 -2.54 0.04
C ARG A 286 4.68 -1.34 0.67
N LEU A 287 3.40 -1.48 0.97
CA LEU A 287 2.52 -0.47 1.57
C LEU A 287 2.36 -0.67 3.09
N ASP A 288 3.08 -1.62 3.71
CA ASP A 288 3.10 -1.79 5.18
C ASP A 288 3.87 -0.66 5.90
N ILE A 289 4.62 0.14 5.15
CA ILE A 289 5.32 1.34 5.61
C ILE A 289 4.95 2.58 4.80
N LYS A 290 5.30 3.76 5.32
CA LYS A 290 5.23 5.00 4.54
C LYS A 290 6.28 4.97 3.42
N PRO A 291 5.95 5.48 2.22
CA PRO A 291 6.92 5.64 1.16
C PRO A 291 7.94 6.72 1.51
N GLY A 292 9.14 6.60 0.94
CA GLY A 292 10.28 7.47 1.17
C GLY A 292 10.60 8.39 0.01
N MET A 293 11.23 9.53 0.30
CA MET A 293 11.98 10.28 -0.71
C MET A 293 13.17 9.45 -1.22
N THR A 294 13.83 8.73 -0.32
CA THR A 294 14.85 7.73 -0.64
C THR A 294 14.53 6.37 -0.03
N GLY A 295 15.31 5.35 -0.37
CA GLY A 295 15.14 3.97 0.05
C GLY A 295 16.22 3.07 -0.52
N GLU A 296 16.21 1.80 -0.12
CA GLU A 296 17.15 0.78 -0.58
C GLU A 296 17.13 0.66 -2.11
N TRP A 297 15.94 0.71 -2.71
CA TRP A 297 15.74 0.78 -4.15
C TRP A 297 16.45 1.99 -4.79
N GLN A 298 16.23 3.20 -4.27
CA GLN A 298 16.75 4.45 -4.83
C GLN A 298 18.29 4.52 -4.77
N VAL A 299 18.90 3.82 -3.81
CA VAL A 299 20.36 3.80 -3.61
C VAL A 299 21.02 2.66 -4.37
N ASN A 300 20.44 1.46 -4.38
CA ASN A 300 21.09 0.26 -4.92
C ASN A 300 20.54 -0.21 -6.29
N GLY A 301 19.31 0.19 -6.68
CA GLY A 301 18.63 -0.35 -7.86
C GLY A 301 18.44 0.62 -9.05
N ARG A 302 18.51 1.95 -8.83
CA ARG A 302 18.25 3.07 -9.78
C ARG A 302 17.82 2.65 -11.21
N SER A 303 18.67 2.87 -12.22
CA SER A 303 18.39 2.67 -13.64
C SER A 303 18.70 1.25 -14.11
N SER A 304 19.50 0.48 -13.36
CA SER A 304 19.94 -0.87 -13.73
C SER A 304 18.82 -1.90 -13.60
N VAL A 305 17.94 -1.75 -12.61
CA VAL A 305 16.86 -2.71 -12.40
C VAL A 305 15.66 -2.36 -13.27
N LYS A 306 15.37 -3.26 -14.21
CA LYS A 306 14.25 -3.15 -15.17
C LYS A 306 13.04 -3.98 -14.77
N ASN A 307 13.21 -4.87 -13.79
CA ASN A 307 12.17 -5.76 -13.32
C ASN A 307 11.48 -5.23 -12.07
N PHE A 308 10.16 -5.38 -11.98
CA PHE A 308 9.38 -4.88 -10.86
C PHE A 308 9.60 -5.73 -9.59
N GLU A 309 9.74 -7.04 -9.74
CA GLU A 309 9.98 -7.97 -8.64
C GLU A 309 11.28 -7.65 -7.88
N ASP A 310 12.32 -7.20 -8.57
CA ASP A 310 13.56 -6.77 -7.95
C ASP A 310 13.37 -5.51 -7.09
N ILE A 311 12.48 -4.59 -7.51
CA ILE A 311 12.08 -3.42 -6.72
C ILE A 311 11.38 -3.89 -5.45
N VAL A 312 10.44 -4.83 -5.59
CA VAL A 312 9.68 -5.39 -4.47
C VAL A 312 10.65 -6.00 -3.46
N ASN A 313 11.63 -6.80 -3.91
CA ASN A 313 12.62 -7.43 -3.05
C ASN A 313 13.50 -6.41 -2.29
N LEU A 314 13.92 -5.33 -2.95
CA LEU A 314 14.70 -4.27 -2.30
C LEU A 314 13.87 -3.50 -1.27
N ASP A 315 12.61 -3.22 -1.59
CA ASP A 315 11.66 -2.57 -0.68
C ASP A 315 11.35 -3.46 0.55
N LEU A 316 11.18 -4.78 0.37
CA LEU A 316 10.95 -5.71 1.48
C LEU A 316 12.21 -5.90 2.33
N LYS A 317 13.38 -5.99 1.71
CA LYS A 317 14.67 -6.04 2.42
C LYS A 317 14.88 -4.81 3.30
N TYR A 318 14.46 -3.63 2.85
CA TYR A 318 14.50 -2.43 3.68
C TYR A 318 13.61 -2.56 4.92
N GLN A 319 12.39 -3.07 4.76
CA GLN A 319 11.46 -3.28 5.88
C GLN A 319 12.04 -4.27 6.89
N GLU A 320 12.51 -5.43 6.43
CA GLU A 320 13.09 -6.48 7.29
C GLU A 320 14.30 -5.98 8.11
N ASN A 321 15.15 -5.16 7.50
CA ASN A 321 16.37 -4.66 8.13
C ASN A 321 16.21 -3.26 8.75
N TRP A 322 14.97 -2.77 8.88
CA TRP A 322 14.74 -1.40 9.27
C TRP A 322 15.32 -1.09 10.65
N SER A 323 16.13 -0.02 10.70
CA SER A 323 16.57 0.61 11.93
C SER A 323 16.81 2.10 11.66
N LEU A 324 16.80 2.93 12.70
CA LEU A 324 17.12 4.36 12.56
C LEU A 324 18.53 4.58 12.01
N MET A 325 19.49 3.74 12.39
CA MET A 325 20.85 3.80 11.87
C MET A 325 20.86 3.50 10.37
N TYR A 326 20.08 2.52 9.92
CA TYR A 326 19.98 2.19 8.51
C TYR A 326 19.32 3.30 7.69
N ASP A 327 18.31 3.98 8.23
CA ASP A 327 17.73 5.19 7.62
C ASP A 327 18.81 6.27 7.42
N ILE A 328 19.61 6.55 8.46
CA ILE A 328 20.71 7.53 8.38
C ILE A 328 21.73 7.12 7.30
N GLN A 329 22.12 5.85 7.24
CA GLN A 329 23.03 5.33 6.21
C GLN A 329 22.47 5.53 4.80
N LEU A 330 21.18 5.24 4.58
CA LEU A 330 20.55 5.41 3.28
C LEU A 330 20.45 6.89 2.88
N ILE A 331 20.20 7.81 3.81
CA ILE A 331 20.23 9.26 3.57
C ILE A 331 21.63 9.68 3.10
N PHE A 332 22.69 9.29 3.82
CA PHE A 332 24.06 9.63 3.43
C PHE A 332 24.46 9.04 2.08
N LYS A 333 24.11 7.77 1.82
CA LYS A 333 24.35 7.15 0.51
C LYS A 333 23.62 7.90 -0.61
N THR A 334 22.39 8.36 -0.36
CA THR A 334 21.63 9.15 -1.33
C THR A 334 22.32 10.45 -1.67
N VAL A 335 22.75 11.21 -0.65
CA VAL A 335 23.52 12.44 -0.83
C VAL A 335 24.77 12.15 -1.66
N TRP A 336 25.55 11.13 -1.27
CA TRP A 336 26.77 10.75 -1.99
C TRP A 336 26.50 10.39 -3.46
N VAL A 337 25.46 9.61 -3.76
CA VAL A 337 25.09 9.23 -5.13
C VAL A 337 24.63 10.44 -5.96
N VAL A 338 23.90 11.40 -5.37
CA VAL A 338 23.46 12.61 -6.07
C VAL A 338 24.66 13.50 -6.45
N PHE A 339 25.69 13.58 -5.60
CA PHE A 339 26.89 14.37 -5.87
C PHE A 339 27.93 13.65 -6.75
N ASN A 340 28.03 12.31 -6.69
CA ASN A 340 28.96 11.53 -7.50
C ASN A 340 28.32 11.07 -8.82
N LYS A 341 28.49 11.89 -9.85
CA LYS A 341 27.98 11.75 -11.23
C LYS A 341 28.34 10.45 -11.98
N ASN A 342 29.09 9.52 -11.39
CA ASN A 342 29.50 8.26 -12.04
C ASN A 342 28.59 7.05 -11.71
N SER A 343 27.53 7.24 -10.93
CA SER A 343 26.60 6.16 -10.58
C SER A 343 25.21 6.43 -11.18
N GLY A 344 25.09 6.18 -12.50
CA GLY A 344 23.83 5.87 -13.17
C GLY A 344 22.74 6.95 -13.12
N ALA A 345 23.02 8.13 -13.71
CA ALA A 345 21.96 9.04 -14.15
C ALA A 345 21.67 8.79 -15.63
N MET A 346 20.60 8.04 -15.92
CA MET A 346 19.76 8.21 -17.12
C MET A 346 18.32 7.93 -16.72
#